data_AF-A0A2W7HU37-F1
#
_entry.id   AF-A0A2W7HU37-F1
#
_cell.length_a   1.000
_cell.length_b   1.000
_cell.length_c   1.000
_cell.angle_alpha   90.00
_cell.angle_beta   90.00
_cell.angle_gamma   90.00
#
_symmetry.space_group_name_H-M   'P 1'
#
loop_
_entity.id
_entity.type
_entity.pdbx_description
1 polymer ?
#
loop_
_entity_poly.entity_id
_entity_poly.type
_entity_poly.pdbx_seq_one_letter_code
_entity_poly.pdbx_strand_id
1 'polypeptide(L)'
;MKLKENEFKLEYVIDYDNPITVSEFTNALKAISNEYEKFLFDKYGSERPEAKLYVEEIKKGSIVATLVEYSAALLPFLGEVNTVFEFGNFIKNSYDYLLGDKAKNEDDKNLDAKDLTNLLKIIEPGTHKSNNISIEIKGKNNTLILNPLNANEIESRAIRDKIKEERKELLNKEKTIKHKQAIYLEQIKRDLESKKGNKGVIKELNENSLNIIWENEDEKQKMLNCDDNPLKMIFIVDVEIMEVNSETKLYKIIKLHEIIEP
;
A
#
# COMPACT_ATOMS: atom_id res chain seq x y z
N MET A 1 5.05 -33.92 3.69
CA MET A 1 5.13 -33.30 2.34
C MET A 1 6.54 -32.76 2.19
N LYS A 2 7.28 -33.09 1.11
CA LYS A 2 8.62 -32.51 0.89
C LYS A 2 8.43 -31.07 0.40
N LEU A 3 9.03 -30.11 1.10
CA LEU A 3 9.10 -28.73 0.62
C LEU A 3 9.92 -28.69 -0.67
N LYS A 4 9.49 -27.90 -1.65
CA LYS A 4 10.25 -27.64 -2.87
C LYS A 4 10.88 -26.25 -2.79
N GLU A 5 12.14 -26.18 -3.20
CA GLU A 5 12.88 -24.93 -3.34
C GLU A 5 12.43 -24.21 -4.62
N ASN A 6 12.26 -22.89 -4.55
CA ASN A 6 11.98 -22.05 -5.71
C ASN A 6 13.23 -21.92 -6.61
N GLU A 7 13.02 -21.80 -7.93
CA GLU A 7 14.10 -21.60 -8.91
C GLU A 7 14.80 -20.24 -8.78
N PHE A 8 14.12 -19.22 -8.28
CA PHE A 8 14.70 -17.90 -8.03
C PHE A 8 14.97 -17.70 -6.54
N LYS A 9 16.03 -16.93 -6.28
CA LYS A 9 16.49 -16.52 -4.96
C LYS A 9 16.50 -14.99 -4.90
N LEU A 10 16.23 -14.44 -3.72
CA LEU A 10 16.39 -13.01 -3.46
C LEU A 10 17.69 -12.80 -2.69
N GLU A 11 18.60 -11.97 -3.19
CA GLU A 11 19.76 -11.52 -2.44
C GLU A 11 19.53 -10.10 -1.93
N TYR A 12 19.64 -9.93 -0.62
CA TYR A 12 19.67 -8.63 0.02
C TYR A 12 21.10 -8.31 0.43
N VAL A 13 21.67 -7.27 -0.17
CA VAL A 13 23.07 -6.89 -0.01
C VAL A 13 23.16 -5.57 0.73
N ILE A 14 24.02 -5.54 1.75
CA ILE A 14 24.44 -4.32 2.41
C ILE A 14 25.95 -4.18 2.29
N ASP A 15 26.39 -3.21 1.49
CA ASP A 15 27.76 -2.73 1.47
C ASP A 15 27.90 -1.64 2.52
N TYR A 16 28.87 -1.78 3.42
CA TYR A 16 29.04 -0.86 4.55
C TYR A 16 30.50 -0.57 4.84
N ASP A 17 30.82 0.71 5.04
CA ASP A 17 32.11 1.13 5.59
C ASP A 17 32.10 1.12 7.12
N ASN A 18 30.92 1.32 7.72
CA ASN A 18 30.73 1.37 9.17
C ASN A 18 29.87 0.19 9.65
N PRO A 19 30.16 -0.38 10.84
CA PRO A 19 29.38 -1.50 11.36
C PRO A 19 27.89 -1.19 11.47
N ILE A 20 27.07 -2.14 11.04
CA ILE A 20 25.61 -2.09 11.17
C ILE A 20 25.22 -2.86 12.42
N THR A 21 24.21 -2.38 13.16
CA THR A 21 23.77 -3.12 14.34
C THR A 21 23.04 -4.41 13.95
N VAL A 22 23.13 -5.43 14.81
CA VAL A 22 22.36 -6.68 14.65
C VAL A 22 20.85 -6.38 14.56
N SER A 23 20.37 -5.40 15.33
CA SER A 23 18.97 -4.98 15.32
C SER A 23 18.55 -4.44 13.96
N GLU A 24 19.34 -3.54 13.35
CA GLU A 24 19.04 -2.99 12.03
C GLU A 24 19.00 -4.08 10.96
N PHE A 25 20.02 -4.95 10.93
CA PHE A 25 20.07 -6.04 9.95
C PHE A 25 18.89 -7.01 10.11
N THR A 26 18.61 -7.45 11.34
CA THR A 26 17.49 -8.37 11.60
C THR A 26 16.12 -7.72 11.37
N ASN A 27 15.98 -6.42 11.61
CA ASN A 27 14.76 -5.67 11.28
C ASN A 27 14.53 -5.60 9.76
N ALA A 28 15.59 -5.40 8.97
CA ALA A 28 15.50 -5.42 7.50
C ALA A 28 15.05 -6.80 7.00
N LEU A 29 15.70 -7.89 7.45
CA LEU A 29 15.30 -9.25 7.06
C LEU A 29 13.85 -9.58 7.47
N LYS A 30 13.46 -9.20 8.69
CA LYS A 30 12.08 -9.38 9.16
C LYS A 30 11.09 -8.60 8.31
N ALA A 31 11.44 -7.39 7.89
CA ALA A 31 10.60 -6.58 7.02
C ALA A 31 10.47 -7.19 5.62
N ILE A 32 11.54 -7.73 5.03
CA ILE A 32 11.47 -8.48 3.76
C ILE A 32 10.52 -9.68 3.89
N SER A 33 10.65 -10.47 4.97
CA SER A 33 9.78 -11.62 5.20
C SER A 33 8.31 -11.20 5.36
N ASN A 34 8.03 -10.18 6.16
CA ASN A 34 6.66 -9.67 6.37
C ASN A 34 6.05 -9.14 5.07
N GLU A 35 6.83 -8.42 4.27
CA GLU A 35 6.37 -7.84 3.01
C GLU A 35 6.09 -8.92 1.97
N TYR A 36 6.93 -9.95 1.91
CA TYR A 36 6.70 -11.11 1.06
C TYR A 36 5.40 -11.85 1.43
N GLU A 37 5.19 -12.14 2.72
CA GLU A 37 3.95 -12.77 3.19
C GLU A 37 2.71 -11.93 2.89
N LYS A 38 2.80 -10.60 3.10
CA LYS A 38 1.71 -9.67 2.76
C LYS A 38 1.45 -9.63 1.27
N PHE A 39 2.48 -9.50 0.44
CA PHE A 39 2.36 -9.50 -1.02
C PHE A 39 1.65 -10.76 -1.52
N LEU A 40 2.01 -11.93 -1.00
CA LEU A 40 1.34 -13.18 -1.37
C LEU A 40 -0.13 -13.20 -0.95
N PHE A 41 -0.44 -12.66 0.23
CA PHE A 41 -1.82 -12.55 0.70
C PHE A 41 -2.64 -11.57 -0.15
N ASP A 42 -2.11 -10.39 -0.46
CA ASP A 42 -2.82 -9.37 -1.22
C ASP A 42 -3.04 -9.81 -2.67
N LYS A 43 -2.08 -10.54 -3.26
CA LYS A 43 -2.16 -10.99 -4.65
C LYS A 43 -3.00 -12.26 -4.83
N TYR A 44 -2.90 -13.23 -3.92
CA TYR A 44 -3.49 -14.56 -4.08
C TYR A 44 -4.58 -14.89 -3.04
N GLY A 45 -4.76 -14.06 -2.02
CA GLY A 45 -5.78 -14.22 -0.99
C GLY A 45 -5.69 -15.55 -0.23
N SER A 46 -6.82 -16.26 -0.19
CA SER A 46 -6.93 -17.56 0.48
C SER A 46 -6.27 -18.70 -0.30
N GLU A 47 -5.99 -18.50 -1.58
CA GLU A 47 -5.35 -19.50 -2.46
C GLU A 47 -3.83 -19.35 -2.50
N ARG A 48 -3.25 -18.49 -1.67
CA ARG A 48 -1.80 -18.25 -1.63
C ARG A 48 -1.02 -19.54 -1.32
N PRO A 49 0.18 -19.71 -1.89
CA PRO A 49 1.08 -20.76 -1.44
C PRO A 49 1.50 -20.53 0.02
N GLU A 50 1.64 -21.60 0.79
CA GLU A 50 2.34 -21.58 2.08
C GLU A 50 3.85 -21.46 1.83
N ALA A 51 4.27 -20.25 1.50
CA ALA A 51 5.62 -19.90 1.08
C ALA A 51 6.27 -18.99 2.14
N LYS A 52 7.52 -19.31 2.51
CA LYS A 52 8.32 -18.52 3.45
C LYS A 52 9.74 -18.34 2.92
N LEU A 53 10.33 -17.19 3.19
CA LEU A 53 11.73 -16.92 2.89
C LEU A 53 12.63 -17.41 4.04
N TYR A 54 13.71 -18.08 3.68
CA TYR A 54 14.71 -18.60 4.62
C TYR A 54 16.09 -18.06 4.28
N VAL A 55 16.88 -17.72 5.30
CA VAL A 55 18.29 -17.36 5.13
C VAL A 55 19.08 -18.62 4.79
N GLU A 56 19.60 -18.68 3.56
CA GLU A 56 20.45 -19.77 3.08
C GLU A 56 21.93 -19.54 3.44
N GLU A 57 22.44 -18.33 3.22
CA GLU A 57 23.85 -18.00 3.41
C GLU A 57 24.02 -16.53 3.85
N ILE A 58 25.07 -16.26 4.65
CA ILE A 58 25.58 -14.91 4.95
C ILE A 58 27.08 -14.87 4.63
N LYS A 59 27.49 -13.99 3.70
CA LYS A 59 28.89 -13.87 3.25
C LYS A 59 29.64 -12.74 3.96
N LYS A 60 30.98 -12.82 3.96
CA LYS A 60 31.90 -11.81 4.53
C LYS A 60 32.37 -10.82 3.46
N GLY A 61 32.47 -9.55 3.83
CA GLY A 61 32.90 -8.42 2.97
C GLY A 61 31.79 -7.37 2.93
N SER A 62 30.60 -7.83 2.56
CA SER A 62 29.30 -7.15 2.63
C SER A 62 28.29 -8.13 3.23
N ILE A 63 27.24 -7.66 3.90
CA ILE A 63 26.19 -8.58 4.36
C ILE A 63 25.35 -8.96 3.15
N VAL A 64 25.57 -10.15 2.61
CA VAL A 64 24.73 -10.75 1.55
C VAL A 64 23.85 -11.81 2.19
N ALA A 65 22.56 -11.57 2.29
CA ALA A 65 21.59 -12.56 2.75
C ALA A 65 20.85 -13.14 1.54
N THR A 66 21.13 -14.41 1.23
CA THR A 66 20.40 -15.14 0.20
C THR A 66 19.13 -15.75 0.81
N LEU A 67 17.98 -15.33 0.29
CA LEU A 67 16.66 -15.75 0.71
C LEU A 67 16.04 -16.66 -0.33
N VAL A 68 15.60 -17.84 0.11
CA VAL A 68 14.97 -18.83 -0.75
C VAL A 68 13.58 -19.16 -0.23
N GLU A 69 12.63 -19.24 -1.15
CA GLU A 69 11.29 -19.69 -0.85
C GLU A 69 11.23 -21.23 -0.82
N TYR A 70 10.65 -21.76 0.25
CA TYR A 70 10.19 -23.15 0.31
C TYR A 70 8.67 -23.19 0.45
N SER A 71 8.01 -23.97 -0.41
CA SER A 71 6.57 -24.19 -0.33
C SER A 71 6.19 -25.66 -0.51
N ALA A 72 5.08 -26.05 0.12
CA ALA A 72 4.59 -27.42 0.09
C ALA A 72 3.85 -27.75 -1.22
N ALA A 73 3.21 -26.75 -1.85
CA ALA A 73 2.26 -26.95 -2.94
C ALA A 73 2.74 -26.34 -4.27
N LEU A 74 2.68 -27.15 -5.34
CA LEU A 74 2.51 -26.62 -6.70
C LEU A 74 1.00 -26.44 -6.89
N LEU A 75 0.50 -25.21 -6.88
CA LEU A 75 -0.91 -24.96 -7.15
C LEU A 75 -1.18 -25.19 -8.64
N PRO A 76 -2.13 -26.08 -9.01
CA PRO A 76 -2.32 -26.52 -10.40
C PRO A 76 -2.82 -25.43 -11.35
N PHE A 77 -3.27 -24.28 -10.84
CA PHE A 77 -3.82 -23.16 -11.62
C PHE A 77 -2.84 -21.99 -11.83
N LEU A 78 -1.64 -22.03 -11.23
CA LEU A 78 -0.69 -20.91 -11.30
C LEU A 78 0.30 -20.94 -12.48
N GLY A 79 0.33 -21.98 -13.33
CA GLY A 79 1.36 -22.08 -14.38
C GLY A 79 2.80 -21.98 -13.83
N GLU A 80 3.77 -21.58 -14.66
CA GLU A 80 5.15 -21.26 -14.24
C GLU A 80 5.27 -19.89 -13.53
N VAL A 81 4.29 -19.49 -12.73
CA VAL A 81 4.36 -18.21 -12.01
C VAL A 81 5.34 -18.34 -10.85
N ASN A 82 6.37 -17.50 -10.89
CA ASN A 82 7.40 -17.48 -9.87
C ASN A 82 7.21 -16.31 -8.89
N THR A 83 6.65 -16.63 -7.74
CA THR A 83 6.38 -15.76 -6.59
C THR A 83 7.57 -14.91 -6.14
N VAL A 84 8.80 -15.43 -6.17
CA VAL A 84 10.00 -14.65 -5.82
C VAL A 84 10.31 -13.59 -6.87
N PHE A 85 10.17 -13.92 -8.16
CA PHE A 85 10.35 -12.96 -9.25
C PHE A 85 9.27 -11.88 -9.24
N GLU A 86 8.01 -12.27 -9.04
CA GLU A 86 6.91 -11.31 -8.95
C GLU A 86 7.02 -10.39 -7.74
N PHE A 87 7.47 -10.92 -6.59
CA PHE A 87 7.78 -10.10 -5.43
C PHE A 87 8.93 -9.13 -5.74
N GLY A 88 9.96 -9.58 -6.48
CA GLY A 88 11.00 -8.69 -6.98
C GLY A 88 10.45 -7.54 -7.82
N ASN A 89 9.52 -7.80 -8.74
CA ASN A 89 8.82 -6.74 -9.49
C ASN A 89 7.98 -5.85 -8.57
N PHE A 90 7.37 -6.42 -7.53
CA PHE A 90 6.63 -5.63 -6.54
C PHE A 90 7.56 -4.63 -5.85
N ILE A 91 8.68 -5.10 -5.30
CA ILE A 91 9.70 -4.28 -4.63
C ILE A 91 10.26 -3.22 -5.58
N LYS A 92 10.55 -3.61 -6.82
CA LYS A 92 11.05 -2.70 -7.85
C LYS A 92 10.10 -1.52 -8.05
N ASN A 93 8.84 -1.81 -8.35
CA ASN A 93 7.84 -0.78 -8.62
C ASN A 93 7.63 0.13 -7.39
N SER A 94 7.67 -0.43 -6.18
CA SER A 94 7.52 0.33 -4.95
C SER A 94 8.68 1.32 -4.75
N TYR A 95 9.92 0.91 -4.96
CA TYR A 95 11.07 1.81 -4.81
C TYR A 95 11.24 2.78 -5.98
N ASP A 96 10.93 2.39 -7.21
CA ASP A 96 10.89 3.29 -8.36
C ASP A 96 9.92 4.46 -8.09
N TYR A 97 8.72 4.15 -7.56
CA TYR A 97 7.74 5.15 -7.13
C TYR A 97 8.29 6.09 -6.04
N LEU A 98 8.91 5.53 -4.99
CA LEU A 98 9.48 6.31 -3.89
C LEU A 98 10.69 7.17 -4.30
N LEU A 99 11.37 6.81 -5.39
CA LEU A 99 12.44 7.61 -6.00
C LEU A 99 11.92 8.70 -6.95
N GLY A 100 10.61 8.76 -7.19
CA GLY A 100 9.98 9.74 -8.07
C GLY A 100 10.02 9.36 -9.55
N ASP A 101 10.53 8.18 -9.89
CA ASP A 101 10.32 7.56 -11.19
C ASP A 101 8.86 7.10 -11.22
N LYS A 102 7.98 7.99 -11.71
CA LYS A 102 6.57 7.67 -11.90
C LYS A 102 6.46 6.46 -12.82
N ALA A 103 6.31 5.28 -12.24
CA ALA A 103 5.89 4.10 -12.97
C ALA A 103 4.60 4.47 -13.74
N LYS A 104 4.65 4.20 -15.04
CA LYS A 104 3.76 4.70 -16.09
C LYS A 104 2.29 4.24 -16.03
N ASN A 105 1.82 3.67 -14.93
CA ASN A 105 0.44 3.18 -14.84
C ASN A 105 -0.20 3.68 -13.54
N GLU A 106 -1.11 4.64 -13.69
CA GLU A 106 -1.92 5.20 -12.59
C GLU A 106 -2.87 4.17 -11.93
N ASP A 107 -2.93 2.94 -12.46
CA ASP A 107 -3.80 1.87 -11.97
C ASP A 107 -3.14 0.89 -10.99
N ASP A 108 -1.83 1.00 -10.71
CA ASP A 108 -1.09 -0.08 -10.02
C ASP A 108 -0.15 0.44 -8.91
N LYS A 109 -0.74 0.99 -7.83
CA LYS A 109 -0.56 0.51 -6.42
C LYS A 109 -0.92 1.56 -5.36
N ASN A 110 -1.79 1.13 -4.43
CA ASN A 110 -1.96 1.73 -3.12
C ASN A 110 -0.98 1.06 -2.14
N LEU A 111 0.22 1.63 -1.93
CA LEU A 111 1.05 1.23 -0.79
C LEU A 111 0.31 1.62 0.49
N ASP A 112 0.04 0.65 1.35
CA ASP A 112 -0.59 0.90 2.64
C ASP A 112 0.46 1.24 3.72
N ALA A 113 -0.02 1.57 4.91
CA ALA A 113 0.86 1.95 6.01
C ALA A 113 1.83 0.84 6.44
N LYS A 114 1.48 -0.44 6.24
CA LYS A 114 2.35 -1.59 6.54
C LYS A 114 3.41 -1.75 5.46
N ASP A 115 3.05 -1.62 4.19
CA ASP A 115 4.01 -1.65 3.06
C ASP A 115 5.10 -0.61 3.28
N LEU A 116 4.69 0.65 3.50
CA LEU A 116 5.60 1.76 3.79
C LEU A 116 6.47 1.51 5.03
N THR A 117 5.92 0.87 6.06
CA THR A 117 6.68 0.54 7.27
C THR A 117 7.73 -0.55 7.03
N ASN A 118 7.42 -1.56 6.21
CA ASN A 118 8.37 -2.61 5.87
C ASN A 118 9.44 -2.07 4.91
N LEU A 119 9.06 -1.37 3.84
CA LEU A 119 9.98 -0.74 2.89
C LEU A 119 10.97 0.21 3.57
N LEU A 120 10.50 0.95 4.59
CA LEU A 120 11.36 1.80 5.44
C LEU A 120 12.43 0.99 6.18
N LYS A 121 12.04 -0.12 6.82
CA LYS A 121 12.98 -0.97 7.56
C LYS A 121 13.99 -1.67 6.66
N ILE A 122 13.59 -1.99 5.43
CA ILE A 122 14.47 -2.58 4.41
C ILE A 122 15.53 -1.56 3.97
N ILE A 123 15.16 -0.29 3.75
CA ILE A 123 16.11 0.72 3.27
C ILE A 123 16.97 1.35 4.38
N GLU A 124 16.54 1.28 5.65
CA GLU A 124 17.18 1.98 6.78
C GLU A 124 18.71 1.77 6.87
N PRO A 125 19.26 0.54 6.71
CA PRO A 125 20.71 0.33 6.79
C PRO A 125 21.51 1.07 5.70
N GLY A 126 20.87 1.41 4.56
CA GLY A 126 21.48 2.19 3.49
C GLY A 126 21.59 3.67 3.80
N THR A 127 20.90 4.17 4.84
CA THR A 127 20.88 5.61 5.16
C THR A 127 22.13 6.10 5.90
N HIS A 128 22.96 5.15 6.36
CA HIS A 128 24.25 5.40 7.00
C HIS A 128 25.29 5.88 5.99
N LYS A 129 26.32 6.57 6.49
CA LYS A 129 27.35 7.16 5.65
C LYS A 129 28.14 6.11 4.87
N SER A 130 28.26 6.32 3.56
CA SER A 130 28.95 5.43 2.60
C SER A 130 28.36 4.01 2.49
N ASN A 131 27.13 3.79 2.94
CA ASN A 131 26.49 2.49 2.74
C ASN A 131 25.77 2.43 1.39
N ASN A 132 25.73 1.24 0.81
CA ASN A 132 24.87 0.92 -0.34
C ASN A 132 24.01 -0.29 0.00
N ILE A 133 22.78 -0.29 -0.52
CA ILE A 133 21.83 -1.39 -0.41
C ILE A 133 21.47 -1.85 -1.81
N SER A 134 21.50 -3.15 -2.03
CA SER A 134 20.87 -3.72 -3.22
C SER A 134 19.95 -4.90 -2.89
N ILE A 135 18.95 -5.07 -3.75
CA ILE A 135 18.11 -6.25 -3.78
C ILE A 135 18.24 -6.81 -5.20
N GLU A 136 18.57 -8.10 -5.30
CA GLU A 136 18.74 -8.80 -6.57
C GLU A 136 17.88 -10.06 -6.57
N ILE A 137 17.23 -10.36 -7.69
CA ILE A 137 16.62 -11.66 -7.93
C ILE A 137 17.56 -12.45 -8.82
N LYS A 138 17.99 -13.62 -8.36
CA LYS A 138 18.91 -14.52 -9.07
C LYS A 138 18.24 -15.83 -9.43
N GLY A 139 18.52 -16.34 -10.61
CA GLY A 139 18.12 -17.68 -11.04
C GLY A 139 19.23 -18.70 -10.89
N LYS A 140 19.04 -19.84 -11.55
CA LYS A 140 20.05 -20.90 -11.61
C LYS A 140 21.41 -20.35 -12.03
N ASN A 141 22.47 -20.95 -11.46
CA ASN A 141 23.86 -20.55 -11.67
C ASN A 141 24.17 -19.08 -11.31
N ASN A 142 23.41 -18.49 -10.38
CA ASN A 142 23.62 -17.13 -9.89
C ASN A 142 23.43 -16.03 -10.97
N THR A 143 22.61 -16.31 -11.99
CA THR A 143 22.33 -15.35 -13.06
C THR A 143 21.41 -14.25 -12.53
N LEU A 144 21.80 -12.98 -12.66
CA LEU A 144 20.95 -11.84 -12.31
C LEU A 144 19.75 -11.77 -13.25
N ILE A 145 18.54 -11.87 -12.69
CA ILE A 145 17.27 -11.86 -13.42
C ILE A 145 16.60 -10.49 -13.32
N LEU A 146 16.63 -9.91 -12.12
CA LEU A 146 16.04 -8.61 -11.84
C LEU A 146 16.89 -7.90 -10.76
N ASN A 147 17.00 -6.58 -10.86
CA ASN A 147 17.60 -5.74 -9.82
C ASN A 147 16.53 -4.80 -9.26
N PRO A 148 15.71 -5.25 -8.28
CA PRO A 148 14.65 -4.42 -7.73
C PRO A 148 15.10 -3.12 -7.09
N LEU A 149 16.31 -3.08 -6.52
CA LEU A 149 16.82 -1.90 -5.84
C LEU A 149 18.34 -1.88 -5.91
N ASN A 150 18.89 -0.72 -6.24
CA ASN A 150 20.27 -0.39 -5.95
C ASN A 150 20.30 1.07 -5.49
N ALA A 151 20.57 1.31 -4.22
CA ALA A 151 20.49 2.62 -3.61
C ALA A 151 21.73 2.92 -2.77
N ASN A 152 22.35 4.06 -3.05
CA ASN A 152 23.41 4.60 -2.22
C ASN A 152 22.85 5.37 -1.00
N GLU A 153 23.74 5.91 -0.16
CA GLU A 153 23.40 6.74 1.01
C GLU A 153 22.38 7.85 0.71
N ILE A 154 22.56 8.58 -0.39
CA ILE A 154 21.75 9.73 -0.75
C ILE A 154 20.35 9.29 -1.17
N GLU A 155 20.28 8.27 -2.05
CA GLU A 155 19.03 7.68 -2.53
C GLU A 155 18.26 7.03 -1.37
N SER A 156 18.93 6.29 -0.49
CA SER A 156 18.34 5.66 0.68
C SER A 156 17.71 6.68 1.62
N ARG A 157 18.36 7.83 1.84
CA ARG A 157 17.80 8.93 2.63
C ARG A 157 16.60 9.58 1.96
N ALA A 158 16.67 9.80 0.64
CA ALA A 158 15.55 10.36 -0.12
C ALA A 158 14.32 9.45 -0.03
N ILE A 159 14.48 8.14 -0.24
CA ILE A 159 13.42 7.13 -0.08
C ILE A 159 12.84 7.18 1.34
N ARG A 160 13.70 7.15 2.37
CA ARG A 160 13.26 7.21 3.78
C ARG A 160 12.40 8.45 4.05
N ASP A 161 12.84 9.60 3.57
CA ASP A 161 12.14 10.86 3.80
C ASP A 161 10.83 10.93 3.01
N LYS A 162 10.79 10.37 1.79
CA LYS A 162 9.55 10.20 1.00
C LYS A 162 8.54 9.28 1.69
N ILE A 163 8.99 8.13 2.20
CA ILE A 163 8.13 7.22 2.98
C ILE A 163 7.53 7.93 4.20
N LYS A 164 8.31 8.75 4.92
CA LYS A 164 7.81 9.51 6.07
C LYS A 164 6.72 10.51 5.68
N GLU A 165 6.87 11.16 4.53
CA GLU A 165 5.85 12.06 3.96
C GLU A 165 4.56 11.29 3.63
N GLU A 166 4.65 10.21 2.86
CA GLU A 166 3.48 9.41 2.44
C GLU A 166 2.73 8.81 3.64
N ARG A 167 3.46 8.31 4.64
CA ARG A 167 2.84 7.81 5.87
C ARG A 167 2.08 8.91 6.61
N LYS A 168 2.59 10.15 6.59
CA LYS A 168 1.88 11.29 7.20
C LYS A 168 0.61 11.61 6.41
N GLU A 169 0.64 11.52 5.08
CA GLU A 169 -0.54 11.70 4.24
C GLU A 169 -1.60 10.61 4.50
N LEU A 170 -1.20 9.34 4.59
CA LEU A 170 -2.11 8.23 4.93
C LEU A 170 -2.75 8.43 6.31
N LEU A 171 -1.97 8.78 7.32
CA LEU A 171 -2.48 9.06 8.66
C LEU A 171 -3.42 10.27 8.71
N ASN A 172 -3.17 11.27 7.86
CA ASN A 172 -4.07 12.42 7.75
C ASN A 172 -5.39 12.03 7.11
N LYS A 173 -5.36 11.23 6.03
CA LYS A 173 -6.57 10.67 5.39
C LYS A 173 -7.39 9.81 6.37
N GLU A 174 -6.74 8.93 7.15
CA GLU A 174 -7.45 8.13 8.16
C GLU A 174 -8.12 8.99 9.25
N LYS A 175 -7.52 10.14 9.61
CA LYS A 175 -8.11 11.05 10.61
C LYS A 175 -9.32 11.80 10.08
N THR A 176 -9.33 12.14 8.80
CA THR A 176 -10.43 12.85 8.13
C THR A 176 -11.57 11.93 7.74
N ILE A 177 -11.32 10.62 7.59
CA ILE A 177 -12.38 9.65 7.29
C ILE A 177 -13.16 9.30 8.56
N LYS A 178 -14.48 9.41 8.49
CA LYS A 178 -15.43 8.95 9.49
C LYS A 178 -16.30 7.87 8.89
N HIS A 179 -16.41 6.75 9.59
CA HIS A 179 -17.19 5.60 9.13
C HIS A 179 -18.61 5.62 9.67
N LYS A 180 -19.54 5.07 8.88
CA LYS A 180 -20.95 4.85 9.27
C LYS A 180 -21.64 6.09 9.86
N GLN A 181 -21.44 7.23 9.22
CA GLN A 181 -22.08 8.49 9.60
C GLN A 181 -23.46 8.58 8.95
N ALA A 182 -24.45 9.05 9.72
CA ALA A 182 -25.78 9.34 9.19
C ALA A 182 -25.79 10.71 8.51
N ILE A 183 -26.02 10.72 7.20
CA ILE A 183 -26.14 11.96 6.40
C ILE A 183 -27.56 12.15 5.89
N TYR A 184 -28.04 13.39 5.97
CA TYR A 184 -29.30 13.84 5.39
C TYR A 184 -29.00 14.75 4.20
N LEU A 185 -29.63 14.48 3.05
CA LEU A 185 -29.52 15.37 1.90
C LEU A 185 -30.50 16.53 2.05
N GLU A 186 -30.02 17.77 1.92
CA GLU A 186 -30.87 18.96 1.96
C GLU A 186 -31.07 19.58 0.58
N GLN A 187 -30.11 19.42 -0.31
CA GLN A 187 -30.17 19.96 -1.65
C GLN A 187 -29.56 18.98 -2.64
N ILE A 188 -30.34 18.63 -3.66
CA ILE A 188 -29.88 17.86 -4.82
C ILE A 188 -30.16 18.70 -6.06
N LYS A 189 -29.16 18.85 -6.93
CA LYS A 189 -29.37 19.50 -8.22
C LYS A 189 -30.09 18.58 -9.19
N ARG A 190 -30.97 19.17 -10.00
CA ARG A 190 -31.69 18.48 -11.08
C ARG A 190 -30.77 17.89 -12.14
N ASP A 191 -29.63 18.52 -12.37
CA ASP A 191 -28.58 17.98 -13.21
C ASP A 191 -27.77 16.98 -12.41
N LEU A 192 -28.12 15.70 -12.57
CA LEU A 192 -27.44 14.60 -11.92
C LEU A 192 -25.97 14.50 -12.33
N GLU A 193 -25.52 15.09 -13.44
CA GLU A 193 -24.09 15.10 -13.84
C GLU A 193 -23.28 16.20 -13.10
N SER A 194 -23.94 17.09 -12.38
CA SER A 194 -23.29 18.24 -11.75
C SER A 194 -22.42 17.84 -10.54
N LYS A 195 -21.10 18.04 -10.63
CA LYS A 195 -20.14 17.78 -9.54
C LYS A 195 -20.17 18.81 -8.39
N LYS A 196 -21.00 19.86 -8.46
CA LYS A 196 -21.04 20.96 -7.48
C LYS A 196 -22.46 21.44 -7.19
N GLY A 197 -22.78 21.62 -5.90
CA GLY A 197 -24.02 22.26 -5.43
C GLY A 197 -25.04 21.30 -4.81
N ASN A 198 -24.69 20.03 -4.62
CA ASN A 198 -25.42 19.14 -3.72
C ASN A 198 -25.00 19.44 -2.28
N LYS A 199 -25.93 19.40 -1.34
CA LYS A 199 -25.68 19.66 0.07
C LYS A 199 -26.35 18.65 0.96
N GLY A 200 -25.74 18.45 2.12
CA GLY A 200 -26.34 17.69 3.20
C GLY A 200 -25.59 17.87 4.50
N VAL A 201 -26.14 17.26 5.54
CA VAL A 201 -25.76 17.50 6.92
C VAL A 201 -25.51 16.17 7.62
N ILE A 202 -24.40 16.11 8.34
CA ILE A 202 -24.08 15.05 9.30
C ILE A 202 -24.08 15.72 10.66
N LYS A 203 -25.21 15.64 11.37
CA LYS A 203 -25.43 16.41 12.61
C LYS A 203 -24.38 16.13 13.69
N GLU A 204 -23.85 14.92 13.74
CA GLU A 204 -22.80 14.53 14.69
C GLU A 204 -21.46 15.25 14.43
N LEU A 205 -21.21 15.69 13.20
CA LEU A 205 -19.95 16.31 12.79
C LEU A 205 -20.08 17.84 12.64
N ASN A 206 -21.18 18.31 12.07
CA ASN A 206 -21.43 19.74 11.87
C ASN A 206 -22.94 19.98 11.80
N GLU A 207 -23.43 20.99 12.52
CA GLU A 207 -24.84 21.39 12.48
C GLU A 207 -25.22 22.02 11.14
N ASN A 208 -24.25 22.58 10.40
CA ASN A 208 -24.50 23.23 9.13
C ASN A 208 -24.50 22.26 7.96
N SER A 209 -25.34 22.58 6.98
CA SER A 209 -25.39 21.94 5.67
C SER A 209 -24.14 22.28 4.85
N LEU A 210 -23.38 21.26 4.49
CA LEU A 210 -22.14 21.38 3.73
C LEU A 210 -22.29 20.84 2.32
N ASN A 211 -21.37 21.24 1.44
CA ASN A 211 -21.33 20.68 0.09
C ASN A 211 -20.98 19.20 0.16
N ILE A 212 -21.62 18.40 -0.69
CA ILE A 212 -21.36 16.97 -0.83
C ILE A 212 -20.80 16.71 -2.22
N ILE A 213 -19.76 15.89 -2.26
CA ILE A 213 -19.26 15.22 -3.46
C ILE A 213 -19.19 13.72 -3.20
N TRP A 214 -19.13 12.92 -4.26
CA TRP A 214 -18.96 11.47 -4.16
C TRP A 214 -17.60 11.08 -4.73
N GLU A 215 -16.95 10.09 -4.11
CA GLU A 215 -15.72 9.48 -4.61
C GLU A 215 -15.95 8.83 -5.97
N ASN A 216 -17.07 8.11 -6.10
CA ASN A 216 -17.43 7.42 -7.33
C ASN A 216 -18.90 7.71 -7.71
N GLU A 217 -19.21 7.48 -8.99
CA GLU A 217 -20.53 7.76 -9.53
C GLU A 217 -21.57 6.72 -9.12
N ASP A 218 -21.16 5.48 -8.85
CA ASP A 218 -22.06 4.39 -8.44
C ASP A 218 -22.75 4.69 -7.10
N GLU A 219 -22.01 5.15 -6.10
CA GLU A 219 -22.57 5.53 -4.79
C GLU A 219 -23.55 6.71 -4.94
N LYS A 220 -23.24 7.65 -5.83
CA LYS A 220 -24.14 8.77 -6.14
C LYS A 220 -25.44 8.28 -6.75
N GLN A 221 -25.39 7.40 -7.75
CA GLN A 221 -26.60 6.89 -8.40
C GLN A 221 -27.47 6.07 -7.44
N LYS A 222 -26.87 5.24 -6.57
CA LYS A 222 -27.60 4.50 -5.52
C LYS A 222 -28.34 5.43 -4.56
N MET A 223 -27.69 6.51 -4.13
CA MET A 223 -28.29 7.47 -3.20
C MET A 223 -29.38 8.33 -3.85
N LEU A 224 -29.16 8.78 -5.08
CA LEU A 224 -30.07 9.74 -5.75
C LEU A 224 -31.27 9.07 -6.43
N ASN A 225 -31.15 7.80 -6.81
CA ASN A 225 -32.23 7.01 -7.44
C ASN A 225 -32.79 5.93 -6.50
N CYS A 226 -32.82 6.18 -5.19
CA CYS A 226 -33.49 5.28 -4.25
C CYS A 226 -35.01 5.23 -4.51
N ASP A 227 -35.68 4.20 -3.97
CA ASP A 227 -37.09 3.89 -4.29
C ASP A 227 -38.09 5.00 -3.92
N ASP A 228 -37.72 5.91 -3.01
CA ASP A 228 -38.51 7.10 -2.65
C ASP A 228 -37.59 8.36 -2.59
N ASN A 229 -38.13 9.52 -2.26
CA ASN A 229 -37.45 10.81 -2.39
C ASN A 229 -36.16 10.85 -1.55
N PRO A 230 -34.97 11.01 -2.18
CA PRO A 230 -33.68 10.99 -1.49
C PRO A 230 -33.52 12.11 -0.44
N LEU A 231 -34.27 13.21 -0.54
CA LEU A 231 -34.27 14.28 0.47
C LEU A 231 -35.02 13.92 1.76
N LYS A 232 -35.71 12.78 1.79
CA LYS A 232 -36.41 12.27 2.97
C LYS A 232 -35.66 11.12 3.65
N MET A 233 -34.64 10.57 3.00
CA MET A 233 -33.92 9.39 3.48
C MET A 233 -32.78 9.75 4.42
N ILE A 234 -32.38 8.76 5.22
CA ILE A 234 -31.14 8.77 5.99
C ILE A 234 -30.17 7.81 5.31
N PHE A 235 -28.98 8.29 4.98
CA PHE A 235 -27.95 7.45 4.38
C PHE A 235 -26.84 7.20 5.39
N ILE A 236 -26.48 5.93 5.59
CA ILE A 236 -25.32 5.55 6.41
C ILE A 236 -24.11 5.41 5.50
N VAL A 237 -23.14 6.30 5.67
CA VAL A 237 -22.01 6.46 4.75
C VAL A 237 -20.66 6.51 5.45
N ASP A 238 -19.61 6.12 4.74
CA ASP A 238 -18.25 6.53 5.07
C ASP A 238 -17.96 7.85 4.36
N VAL A 239 -17.42 8.83 5.09
CA VAL A 239 -17.16 10.17 4.56
C VAL A 239 -15.75 10.63 4.88
N GLU A 240 -15.11 11.30 3.94
CA GLU A 240 -13.92 12.11 4.18
C GLU A 240 -14.32 13.56 4.47
N ILE A 241 -13.89 14.06 5.62
CA ILE A 241 -14.05 15.45 6.04
C ILE A 241 -12.97 16.30 5.38
N MET A 242 -13.38 17.24 4.53
CA MET A 242 -12.46 18.11 3.82
C MET A 242 -12.50 19.50 4.44
N GLU A 243 -11.41 19.85 5.12
CA GLU A 243 -11.23 21.12 5.83
C GLU A 243 -10.43 22.13 4.99
N VAL A 244 -10.82 23.40 5.04
CA VAL A 244 -10.05 24.52 4.48
C VAL A 244 -9.98 25.60 5.55
N ASN A 245 -8.77 26.04 5.90
CA ASN A 245 -8.52 27.02 6.97
C ASN A 245 -9.12 26.61 8.32
N SER A 246 -9.03 25.32 8.68
CA SER A 246 -9.55 24.75 9.93
C SER A 246 -11.08 24.81 10.10
N GLU A 247 -11.82 25.05 9.01
CA GLU A 247 -13.27 24.89 8.96
C GLU A 247 -13.63 23.76 8.00
N THR A 248 -14.55 22.87 8.40
CA THR A 248 -15.10 21.85 7.50
C THR A 248 -15.86 22.52 6.37
N LYS A 249 -15.44 22.28 5.12
CA LYS A 249 -16.07 22.90 3.94
C LYS A 249 -16.94 21.95 3.13
N LEU A 250 -16.59 20.67 3.09
CA LEU A 250 -17.35 19.68 2.32
C LEU A 250 -17.17 18.27 2.88
N TYR A 251 -18.15 17.42 2.57
CA TYR A 251 -18.08 15.98 2.77
C TYR A 251 -17.86 15.30 1.43
N LYS A 252 -16.87 14.41 1.37
CA LYS A 252 -16.71 13.48 0.24
C LYS A 252 -17.23 12.12 0.67
N ILE A 253 -18.33 11.68 0.07
CA ILE A 253 -18.93 10.37 0.33
C ILE A 253 -18.07 9.30 -0.35
N ILE A 254 -17.50 8.41 0.46
CA ILE A 254 -16.62 7.33 0.00
C ILE A 254 -17.45 6.09 -0.32
N LYS A 255 -18.39 5.74 0.57
CA LYS A 255 -19.15 4.49 0.49
C LYS A 255 -20.52 4.62 1.14
N LEU A 256 -21.56 4.13 0.48
CA LEU A 256 -22.87 3.87 1.09
C LEU A 256 -22.91 2.48 1.71
N HIS A 257 -23.43 2.38 2.93
CA HIS A 257 -23.70 1.11 3.60
C HIS A 257 -25.19 0.79 3.63
N GLU A 258 -26.02 1.78 3.92
CA GLU A 258 -27.45 1.57 4.17
C GLU A 258 -28.27 2.82 3.83
N ILE A 259 -29.51 2.59 3.40
CA ILE A 259 -30.53 3.61 3.20
C ILE A 259 -31.66 3.28 4.17
N ILE A 260 -31.97 4.22 5.06
CA ILE A 260 -32.99 4.07 6.10
C ILE A 260 -34.13 5.03 5.77
N GLU A 261 -35.34 4.50 5.67
CA GLU A 261 -36.57 5.28 5.62
C GLU A 261 -36.80 5.93 7.00
N PRO A 262 -37.14 7.23 7.06
CA PRO A 262 -37.34 7.95 8.31
C PRO A 262 -38.54 7.45 9.13
#